data_AF-A0A2V9QJ93-F1
#
_entry.id   AF-A0A2V9QJ93-F1
#
_cell.length_a   1.000
_cell.length_b   1.000
_cell.length_c   1.000
_cell.angle_alpha   90.00
_cell.angle_beta   90.00
_cell.angle_gamma   90.00
#
_symmetry.space_group_name_H-M   'P 1'
#
loop_
_entity.id
_entity.type
_entity.pdbx_description
1 polymer ?
#
loop_
_entity_poly.entity_id
_entity_poly.type
_entity_poly.pdbx_seq_one_letter_code
_entity_poly.pdbx_strand_id
1 'polypeptide(L)'
;MVSEGLPETKLRVIGNALAPEAFAYPEPLIPKRTGALRVGMIARMNSETKNHRAFLKAAAKLSTMFPDLEFVLVGDGPLREELEAEAASLGIADKVMLLGDRRDIPQIMAALDVTVIPSESESLSNVILESMAAGVPVVATNVGGDPELVGEDRGMLVPVHDIDALVGATAKLINNPELRRTVGRNARQFARTHFSAENITREYEELYEEVLRRKSGNSAALQVPVTPKTRVSIVGPSLNYVGGQSVQLDLLLRHWAVHPDIEVTFIPVDPEFPPGLRWVKRVPGLRTIVRTPFYVAGLWRGLGDADLAHIFSASYSSFLIAPTPAFLAARLRAKKTLVHYHSGEARDHLRKSRIARFVLRRVDQIVTPSAYLVKVFREFGLTAEPIPNIVDLSQFQFRERNPLRPHLVCTRGFHPYYCMDVVVRAFAAVQKQFPEATLDLVGGGPLEPEIRELVAQ
;
A
#
# COMPACT_ATOMS: atom_id res chain seq x y z
N MET A 1 -25.84 -23.53 1.86
CA MET A 1 -24.71 -23.49 2.82
C MET A 1 -25.15 -23.66 4.27
N VAL A 2 -25.76 -22.68 4.94
CA VAL A 2 -26.22 -22.88 6.34
C VAL A 2 -27.31 -23.94 6.43
N SER A 3 -28.29 -23.90 5.51
CA SER A 3 -29.30 -24.95 5.34
C SER A 3 -28.75 -26.33 4.97
N GLU A 4 -27.50 -26.40 4.51
CA GLU A 4 -26.78 -27.63 4.14
C GLU A 4 -25.81 -28.08 5.25
N GLY A 5 -25.89 -27.47 6.44
CA GLY A 5 -25.13 -27.87 7.63
C GLY A 5 -23.81 -27.13 7.85
N LEU A 6 -23.49 -26.09 7.06
CA LEU A 6 -22.33 -25.24 7.35
C LEU A 6 -22.64 -24.35 8.57
N PRO A 7 -21.84 -24.39 9.65
CA PRO A 7 -22.07 -23.53 10.80
C PRO A 7 -22.00 -22.06 10.41
N GLU A 8 -23.00 -21.27 10.81
CA GLU A 8 -23.04 -19.83 10.56
C GLU A 8 -21.79 -19.12 11.10
N THR A 9 -21.22 -19.63 12.19
CA THR A 9 -19.97 -19.14 12.77
C THR A 9 -18.76 -19.26 11.83
N LYS A 10 -18.82 -20.06 10.75
CA LYS A 10 -17.76 -20.17 9.74
C LYS A 10 -17.95 -19.22 8.55
N LEU A 11 -19.04 -18.45 8.51
CA LEU A 11 -19.35 -17.54 7.43
C LEU A 11 -19.18 -16.09 7.90
N ARG A 12 -18.45 -15.30 7.10
CA ARG A 12 -18.36 -13.85 7.22
C ARG A 12 -18.45 -13.28 5.81
N VAL A 13 -19.32 -12.31 5.61
CA VAL A 13 -19.38 -11.55 4.36
C VAL A 13 -18.49 -10.32 4.54
N ILE A 14 -17.52 -10.15 3.63
CA ILE A 14 -16.71 -8.94 3.51
C ILE A 14 -16.83 -8.50 2.06
N GLY A 15 -17.25 -7.25 1.84
CA GLY A 15 -17.47 -6.70 0.51
C GLY A 15 -16.19 -6.51 -0.31
N ASN A 16 -16.36 -6.18 -1.59
CA ASN A 16 -15.26 -5.71 -2.43
C ASN A 16 -14.80 -4.30 -2.00
N ALA A 17 -13.58 -3.92 -2.36
CA ALA A 17 -13.02 -2.62 -1.99
C ALA A 17 -12.88 -1.69 -3.20
N LEU A 18 -13.23 -0.43 -3.01
CA LEU A 18 -12.99 0.67 -3.93
C LEU A 18 -11.83 1.55 -3.43
N ALA A 19 -10.89 1.82 -4.32
CA ALA A 19 -9.78 2.73 -4.03
C ALA A 19 -10.28 4.19 -3.88
N PRO A 20 -9.57 5.06 -3.15
CA PRO A 20 -9.96 6.46 -2.95
C PRO A 20 -10.21 7.22 -4.26
N GLU A 21 -9.47 6.89 -5.32
CA GLU A 21 -9.58 7.50 -6.65
C GLU A 21 -10.95 7.24 -7.31
N ALA A 22 -11.63 6.15 -6.96
CA ALA A 22 -12.98 5.85 -7.46
C ALA A 22 -14.02 6.90 -7.03
N PHE A 23 -13.73 7.66 -5.98
CA PHE A 23 -14.60 8.72 -5.47
C PHE A 23 -14.17 10.12 -5.91
N ALA A 24 -13.14 10.25 -6.73
CA ALA A 24 -12.74 11.53 -7.30
C ALA A 24 -13.82 12.07 -8.27
N TYR A 25 -13.76 13.37 -8.56
CA TYR A 25 -14.55 13.99 -9.62
C TYR A 25 -13.63 14.30 -10.81
N PRO A 26 -13.33 13.30 -11.66
CA PRO A 26 -12.46 13.53 -12.79
C PRO A 26 -13.20 14.32 -13.89
N GLU A 27 -12.43 15.07 -14.68
CA GLU A 27 -12.95 15.68 -15.90
C GLU A 27 -13.35 14.59 -16.90
N PRO A 28 -14.55 14.68 -17.52
CA PRO A 28 -15.02 13.69 -18.47
C PRO A 28 -14.18 13.75 -19.76
N LEU A 29 -13.68 12.60 -20.23
CA LEU A 29 -12.82 12.52 -21.43
C LEU A 29 -13.59 12.42 -22.75
N ILE A 30 -14.89 12.14 -22.69
CA ILE A 30 -15.73 11.98 -23.90
C ILE A 30 -16.60 13.23 -24.04
N PRO A 31 -16.34 14.10 -25.05
CA PRO A 31 -17.15 15.28 -25.28
C PRO A 31 -18.61 14.90 -25.46
N LYS A 32 -19.50 15.55 -24.71
CA LYS A 32 -20.94 15.28 -24.72
C LYS A 32 -21.69 16.35 -25.51
N ARG A 33 -22.62 15.95 -26.38
CA ARG A 33 -23.47 16.90 -27.08
C ARG A 33 -24.31 17.67 -26.06
N THR A 34 -24.44 18.98 -26.24
CA THR A 34 -25.20 19.84 -25.32
C THR A 34 -26.64 19.34 -25.18
N GLY A 35 -27.05 19.03 -23.95
CA GLY A 35 -28.40 18.55 -23.65
C GLY A 35 -28.66 17.06 -23.86
N ALA A 36 -27.73 16.32 -24.49
CA ALA A 36 -27.86 14.86 -24.61
C ALA A 36 -27.76 14.18 -23.24
N LEU A 37 -28.23 12.95 -23.14
CA LEU A 37 -27.98 12.07 -21.99
C LEU A 37 -27.27 10.81 -22.47
N ARG A 38 -26.46 10.20 -21.61
CA ARG A 38 -25.68 9.00 -21.89
C ARG A 38 -26.07 7.85 -20.99
N VAL A 39 -26.38 6.72 -21.61
CA VAL A 39 -26.59 5.45 -20.93
C VAL A 39 -25.40 4.55 -21.24
N GLY A 40 -24.70 4.10 -20.20
CA GLY A 40 -23.48 3.31 -20.35
C GLY A 40 -23.61 1.88 -19.84
N MET A 41 -22.86 0.97 -20.46
CA MET A 41 -22.59 -0.37 -19.96
C MET A 41 -21.09 -0.61 -20.01
N ILE A 42 -20.51 -1.01 -18.88
CA ILE A 42 -19.10 -1.40 -18.79
C ILE A 42 -19.05 -2.87 -18.46
N ALA A 43 -18.55 -3.68 -19.39
CA ALA A 43 -18.48 -5.12 -19.23
C ALA A 43 -17.54 -5.73 -20.27
N ARG A 44 -16.85 -6.82 -19.90
CA ARG A 44 -16.03 -7.58 -20.85
C ARG A 44 -16.95 -8.30 -21.86
N MET A 45 -16.61 -8.25 -23.14
CA MET A 45 -17.36 -8.90 -24.22
C MET A 45 -16.87 -10.34 -24.46
N ASN A 46 -16.63 -11.09 -23.40
CA ASN A 46 -16.08 -12.45 -23.44
C ASN A 46 -17.08 -13.55 -23.05
N SER A 47 -18.29 -13.18 -22.64
CA SER A 47 -19.35 -14.10 -22.25
C SER A 47 -20.71 -13.46 -22.46
N GLU A 48 -21.70 -14.28 -22.85
CA GLU A 48 -23.09 -13.85 -22.97
C GLU A 48 -23.74 -13.51 -21.62
N THR A 49 -23.17 -13.99 -20.52
CA THR A 49 -23.69 -13.78 -19.15
C THR A 49 -23.80 -12.31 -18.72
N LYS A 50 -23.05 -11.39 -19.35
CA LYS A 50 -23.19 -9.94 -19.12
C LYS A 50 -24.37 -9.32 -19.88
N ASN A 51 -24.92 -10.04 -20.85
CA ASN A 51 -26.11 -9.72 -21.62
C ASN A 51 -26.06 -8.37 -22.38
N HIS A 52 -24.96 -8.12 -23.09
CA HIS A 52 -24.83 -6.96 -23.98
C HIS A 52 -25.98 -6.88 -25.00
N ARG A 53 -26.50 -8.02 -25.45
CA ARG A 53 -27.66 -8.10 -26.36
C ARG A 53 -28.91 -7.48 -25.74
N ALA A 54 -29.21 -7.74 -24.46
CA ALA A 54 -30.32 -7.09 -23.76
C ALA A 54 -30.12 -5.57 -23.66
N PHE A 55 -28.89 -5.11 -23.40
CA PHE A 55 -28.57 -3.68 -23.44
C PHE A 55 -28.86 -3.08 -24.81
N LEU A 56 -28.39 -3.69 -25.91
CA LEU A 56 -28.61 -3.19 -27.27
C LEU A 56 -30.10 -3.16 -27.64
N LYS A 57 -30.87 -4.20 -27.28
CA LYS A 57 -32.33 -4.24 -27.50
C LYS A 57 -33.06 -3.16 -26.70
N ALA A 58 -32.65 -2.93 -25.45
CA ALA A 58 -33.19 -1.84 -24.65
C ALA A 58 -32.81 -0.46 -25.24
N ALA A 59 -31.56 -0.31 -25.71
CA ALA A 59 -31.09 0.90 -26.38
C ALA A 59 -31.89 1.22 -27.64
N ALA A 60 -32.25 0.22 -28.45
CA ALA A 60 -33.11 0.38 -29.61
C ALA A 60 -34.49 0.93 -29.23
N LYS A 61 -35.14 0.34 -28.22
CA LYS A 61 -36.43 0.84 -27.71
C LYS A 61 -36.31 2.26 -27.15
N LEU A 62 -35.33 2.53 -26.30
CA LEU A 62 -35.07 3.85 -25.72
C LEU A 62 -34.78 4.91 -26.79
N SER A 63 -34.07 4.56 -27.86
CA SER A 63 -33.75 5.46 -28.98
C SER A 63 -34.97 5.97 -29.72
N THR A 64 -36.08 5.22 -29.72
CA THR A 64 -37.35 5.65 -30.32
C THR A 64 -38.07 6.67 -29.44
N MET A 65 -37.94 6.55 -28.11
CA MET A 65 -38.56 7.46 -27.14
C MET A 65 -37.72 8.72 -26.89
N PHE A 66 -36.39 8.58 -26.97
CA PHE A 66 -35.42 9.63 -26.69
C PHE A 66 -34.41 9.72 -27.85
N PRO A 67 -34.73 10.48 -28.91
CA PRO A 67 -33.89 10.53 -30.11
C PRO A 67 -32.46 11.02 -29.85
N ASP A 68 -32.26 11.89 -28.86
CA ASP A 68 -30.97 12.50 -28.49
C ASP A 68 -30.16 11.68 -27.48
N LEU A 69 -30.61 10.47 -27.13
CA LEU A 69 -29.90 9.59 -26.20
C LEU A 69 -28.69 8.95 -26.88
N GLU A 70 -27.55 8.99 -26.20
CA GLU A 70 -26.31 8.36 -26.63
C GLU A 70 -26.04 7.12 -25.77
N PHE A 71 -25.51 6.05 -26.38
CA PHE A 71 -25.19 4.82 -25.67
C PHE A 71 -23.68 4.57 -25.71
N VAL A 72 -23.11 4.16 -24.58
CA VAL A 72 -21.68 3.91 -24.43
C VAL A 72 -21.48 2.46 -23.98
N LEU A 73 -20.79 1.65 -24.78
CA LEU A 73 -20.33 0.33 -24.37
C LEU A 73 -18.81 0.36 -24.19
N VAL A 74 -18.35 -0.02 -23.01
CA VAL A 74 -16.93 -0.12 -22.67
C VAL A 74 -16.59 -1.57 -22.39
N GLY A 75 -15.53 -2.03 -23.03
CA GLY A 75 -15.06 -3.40 -23.00
C GLY A 75 -14.79 -3.94 -24.39
N ASP A 76 -14.08 -5.05 -24.43
CA ASP A 76 -13.74 -5.75 -25.66
C ASP A 76 -13.77 -7.27 -25.43
N GLY A 77 -13.69 -8.03 -26.50
CA GLY A 77 -13.65 -9.49 -26.48
C GLY A 77 -14.25 -10.13 -27.72
N PRO A 78 -14.27 -11.47 -27.76
CA PRO A 78 -14.72 -12.25 -28.91
C PRO A 78 -16.14 -11.91 -29.41
N LEU A 79 -17.03 -11.42 -28.54
CA LEU A 79 -18.40 -11.09 -28.92
C LEU A 79 -18.53 -9.73 -29.63
N ARG A 80 -17.45 -8.95 -29.75
CA ARG A 80 -17.52 -7.57 -30.27
C ARG A 80 -18.12 -7.49 -31.67
N GLU A 81 -17.63 -8.30 -32.61
CA GLU A 81 -18.10 -8.28 -34.01
C GLU A 81 -19.60 -8.59 -34.10
N GLU A 82 -20.07 -9.56 -33.32
CA GLU A 82 -21.49 -9.92 -33.28
C GLU A 82 -22.36 -8.81 -32.68
N LEU A 83 -21.84 -8.09 -31.67
CA LEU A 83 -22.55 -6.97 -31.04
C LEU A 83 -22.61 -5.74 -31.95
N GLU A 84 -21.56 -5.46 -32.72
CA GLU A 84 -21.56 -4.41 -33.75
C GLU A 84 -22.58 -4.74 -34.85
N ALA A 85 -22.63 -6.00 -35.30
CA ALA A 85 -23.64 -6.46 -36.27
C ALA A 85 -25.07 -6.39 -35.70
N GLU A 86 -25.27 -6.73 -34.43
CA GLU A 86 -26.57 -6.61 -33.77
C GLU A 86 -27.01 -5.15 -33.67
N ALA A 87 -26.13 -4.23 -33.26
CA ALA A 87 -26.42 -2.80 -33.22
C ALA A 87 -26.80 -2.23 -34.61
N ALA A 88 -26.13 -2.69 -35.67
CA ALA A 88 -26.48 -2.34 -37.05
C ALA A 88 -27.86 -2.88 -37.45
N SER A 89 -28.15 -4.15 -37.12
CA SER A 89 -29.45 -4.78 -37.42
C SER A 89 -30.62 -4.11 -36.69
N LEU A 90 -30.36 -3.56 -35.50
CA LEU A 90 -31.32 -2.80 -34.69
C LEU A 90 -31.47 -1.34 -35.14
N GLY A 91 -30.66 -0.88 -36.11
CA GLY A 91 -30.71 0.48 -36.64
C GLY A 91 -30.22 1.56 -35.66
N ILE A 92 -29.33 1.21 -34.72
CA ILE A 92 -28.80 2.12 -33.68
C ILE A 92 -27.27 2.28 -33.73
N ALA A 93 -26.61 1.77 -34.77
CA ALA A 93 -25.16 1.80 -34.87
C ALA A 93 -24.56 3.22 -34.75
N ASP A 94 -25.26 4.24 -35.23
CA ASP A 94 -24.86 5.65 -35.15
C ASP A 94 -25.02 6.27 -33.74
N LYS A 95 -25.78 5.60 -32.86
CA LYS A 95 -26.04 6.04 -31.47
C LYS A 95 -25.22 5.29 -30.43
N VAL A 96 -24.55 4.20 -30.82
CA VAL A 96 -23.80 3.33 -29.93
C VAL A 96 -22.29 3.56 -30.11
N MET A 97 -21.65 4.05 -29.06
CA MET A 97 -20.19 4.20 -28.99
C MET A 97 -19.57 2.95 -28.35
N LEU A 98 -18.93 2.10 -29.16
CA LEU A 98 -18.11 0.99 -28.66
C LEU A 98 -16.67 1.45 -28.45
N LEU A 99 -16.26 1.63 -27.19
CA LEU A 99 -14.98 2.23 -26.84
C LEU A 99 -13.81 1.24 -26.70
N GLY A 100 -14.08 -0.07 -26.80
CA GLY A 100 -13.09 -1.13 -26.58
C GLY A 100 -12.62 -1.22 -25.12
N ASP A 101 -11.48 -1.87 -24.91
CA ASP A 101 -10.85 -1.98 -23.59
C ASP A 101 -10.28 -0.62 -23.13
N ARG A 102 -10.63 -0.22 -21.91
CA ARG A 102 -10.31 1.11 -21.35
C ARG A 102 -9.79 1.00 -19.92
N ARG A 103 -8.92 1.92 -19.55
CA ARG A 103 -8.32 2.00 -18.20
C ARG A 103 -8.71 3.27 -17.44
N ASP A 104 -9.34 4.21 -18.13
CA ASP A 104 -9.84 5.50 -17.65
C ASP A 104 -11.34 5.43 -17.29
N ILE A 105 -11.74 4.33 -16.65
CA ILE A 105 -13.13 4.08 -16.24
C ILE A 105 -13.71 5.23 -15.40
N PRO A 106 -13.00 5.85 -14.43
CA PRO A 106 -13.54 6.98 -13.69
C PRO A 106 -13.95 8.16 -14.58
N GLN A 107 -13.13 8.50 -15.58
CA GLN A 107 -13.42 9.57 -16.54
C GLN A 107 -14.59 9.23 -17.46
N ILE A 108 -14.73 7.95 -17.81
CA ILE A 108 -15.87 7.48 -18.63
C ILE A 108 -17.15 7.54 -17.80
N MET A 109 -17.14 7.03 -16.57
CA MET A 109 -18.28 7.09 -15.64
C MET A 109 -18.74 8.55 -15.42
N ALA A 110 -17.80 9.49 -15.26
CA ALA A 110 -18.11 10.91 -15.13
C ALA A 110 -18.83 11.52 -16.34
N ALA A 111 -18.75 10.86 -17.51
CA ALA A 111 -19.45 11.27 -18.72
C ALA A 111 -20.83 10.60 -18.90
N LEU A 112 -21.23 9.68 -18.02
CA LEU A 112 -22.51 8.95 -18.08
C LEU A 112 -23.57 9.59 -17.18
N ASP A 113 -24.84 9.43 -17.55
CA ASP A 113 -25.98 9.86 -16.75
C ASP A 113 -26.71 8.68 -16.09
N VAL A 114 -26.68 7.50 -16.71
CA VAL A 114 -27.25 6.25 -16.18
C VAL A 114 -26.34 5.10 -16.60
N THR A 115 -26.16 4.11 -15.72
CA THR A 115 -25.51 2.84 -16.07
C THR A 115 -26.52 1.71 -16.09
N VAL A 116 -26.39 0.80 -17.06
CA VAL A 116 -27.28 -0.36 -17.24
C VAL A 116 -26.45 -1.63 -17.23
N ILE A 117 -26.78 -2.55 -16.32
CA ILE A 117 -26.01 -3.77 -16.04
C ILE A 117 -26.97 -4.97 -16.07
N PRO A 118 -27.30 -5.50 -17.27
CA PRO A 118 -28.35 -6.50 -17.45
C PRO A 118 -27.83 -7.95 -17.29
N SER A 119 -26.84 -8.18 -16.42
CA SER A 119 -26.19 -9.47 -16.25
C SER A 119 -27.17 -10.59 -15.87
N GLU A 120 -26.94 -11.81 -16.37
CA GLU A 120 -27.71 -13.00 -16.01
C GLU A 120 -27.17 -13.66 -14.74
N SER A 121 -25.91 -13.38 -14.39
CA SER A 121 -25.24 -13.92 -13.21
C SER A 121 -24.15 -12.96 -12.74
N GLU A 122 -24.15 -12.69 -11.43
CA GLU A 122 -23.10 -11.94 -10.72
C GLU A 122 -22.88 -12.56 -9.32
N SER A 123 -21.70 -12.38 -8.75
CA SER A 123 -21.50 -12.59 -7.31
C SER A 123 -21.84 -11.31 -6.55
N LEU A 124 -21.06 -10.25 -6.81
CA LEU A 124 -21.29 -8.88 -6.38
C LEU A 124 -20.65 -7.98 -7.43
N SER A 125 -21.45 -7.21 -8.17
CA SER A 125 -20.93 -6.48 -9.33
C SER A 125 -20.01 -5.31 -8.95
N ASN A 126 -18.75 -5.40 -9.37
CA ASN A 126 -17.80 -4.28 -9.23
C ASN A 126 -18.22 -3.05 -10.04
N VAL A 127 -18.85 -3.25 -11.20
CA VAL A 127 -19.28 -2.14 -12.06
C VAL A 127 -20.42 -1.36 -11.43
N ILE A 128 -21.30 -2.02 -10.67
CA ILE A 128 -22.30 -1.35 -9.83
C ILE A 128 -21.57 -0.47 -8.80
N LEU A 129 -20.61 -1.03 -8.05
CA LEU A 129 -19.83 -0.27 -7.07
C LEU A 129 -19.12 0.95 -7.69
N GLU A 130 -18.48 0.78 -8.85
CA GLU A 130 -17.81 1.87 -9.58
C GLU A 130 -18.81 2.97 -10.02
N SER A 131 -19.98 2.57 -10.50
CA SER A 131 -21.05 3.49 -10.91
C SER A 131 -21.60 4.27 -9.71
N MET A 132 -21.82 3.58 -8.58
CA MET A 132 -22.20 4.20 -7.32
C MET A 132 -21.13 5.19 -6.85
N ALA A 133 -19.85 4.82 -6.89
CA ALA A 133 -18.73 5.69 -6.48
C ALA A 133 -18.63 6.98 -7.30
N ALA A 134 -18.90 6.88 -8.61
CA ALA A 134 -18.99 8.01 -9.53
C ALA A 134 -20.28 8.85 -9.33
N GLY A 135 -21.24 8.36 -8.55
CA GLY A 135 -22.54 9.01 -8.36
C GLY A 135 -23.47 8.88 -9.57
N VAL A 136 -23.23 7.87 -10.42
CA VAL A 136 -24.08 7.55 -11.57
C VAL A 136 -25.13 6.54 -11.12
N PRO A 137 -26.44 6.83 -11.29
CA PRO A 137 -27.49 5.90 -10.93
C PRO A 137 -27.46 4.64 -11.80
N VAL A 138 -27.80 3.52 -11.17
CA VAL A 138 -27.68 2.18 -11.74
C VAL A 138 -29.05 1.58 -12.00
N VAL A 139 -29.23 0.98 -13.19
CA VAL A 139 -30.29 0.01 -13.48
C VAL A 139 -29.63 -1.36 -13.68
N ALA A 140 -29.95 -2.33 -12.84
CA ALA A 140 -29.36 -3.66 -12.90
C ALA A 140 -30.42 -4.75 -12.85
N THR A 141 -30.07 -5.95 -13.29
CA THR A 141 -30.89 -7.15 -13.09
C THR A 141 -30.81 -7.62 -11.64
N ASN A 142 -31.90 -8.22 -11.15
CA ASN A 142 -32.00 -8.77 -9.80
C ASN A 142 -31.35 -10.17 -9.74
N VAL A 143 -30.02 -10.21 -9.70
CA VAL A 143 -29.22 -11.45 -9.66
C VAL A 143 -28.10 -11.38 -8.64
N GLY A 144 -27.69 -12.54 -8.12
CA GLY A 144 -26.53 -12.62 -7.22
C GLY A 144 -26.66 -11.73 -5.99
N GLY A 145 -25.58 -11.05 -5.64
CA GLY A 145 -25.51 -10.05 -4.57
C GLY A 145 -25.80 -8.61 -5.01
N ASP A 146 -26.19 -8.37 -6.26
CA ASP A 146 -26.54 -7.01 -6.73
C ASP A 146 -27.68 -6.36 -5.91
N PRO A 147 -28.68 -7.10 -5.38
CA PRO A 147 -29.69 -6.55 -4.48
C PRO A 147 -29.15 -6.00 -3.16
N GLU A 148 -27.96 -6.41 -2.73
CA GLU A 148 -27.30 -5.86 -1.54
C GLU A 148 -26.77 -4.44 -1.82
N LEU A 149 -26.38 -4.17 -3.06
CA LEU A 149 -25.88 -2.87 -3.52
C LEU A 149 -27.01 -1.92 -3.92
N VAL A 150 -27.94 -2.41 -4.73
CA VAL A 150 -28.99 -1.61 -5.38
C VAL A 150 -30.26 -1.66 -4.54
N GLY A 151 -30.26 -0.95 -3.41
CA GLY A 151 -31.47 -0.74 -2.61
C GLY A 151 -32.49 0.17 -3.28
N GLU A 152 -33.67 0.32 -2.66
CA GLU A 152 -34.82 1.09 -3.17
C GLU A 152 -34.49 2.55 -3.57
N ASP A 153 -33.51 3.15 -2.89
CA ASP A 153 -33.12 4.56 -3.06
C ASP A 153 -31.76 4.74 -3.76
N ARG A 154 -31.09 3.65 -4.14
CA ARG A 154 -29.70 3.63 -4.66
C ARG A 154 -29.60 3.17 -6.11
N GLY A 155 -30.69 2.71 -6.70
CA GLY A 155 -30.80 2.40 -8.12
C GLY A 155 -32.14 1.72 -8.42
N MET A 156 -32.19 0.95 -9.51
CA MET A 156 -33.38 0.18 -9.88
C MET A 156 -33.00 -1.24 -10.25
N LEU A 157 -33.68 -2.21 -9.66
CA LEU A 157 -33.55 -3.62 -9.99
C LEU A 157 -34.70 -4.06 -10.90
N VAL A 158 -34.38 -4.86 -11.92
CA VAL A 158 -35.35 -5.44 -12.85
C VAL A 158 -35.20 -6.96 -12.93
N PRO A 159 -36.24 -7.71 -13.32
CA PRO A 159 -36.11 -9.15 -13.57
C PRO A 159 -35.12 -9.45 -14.70
N VAL A 160 -34.43 -10.59 -14.63
CA VAL A 160 -33.59 -11.09 -15.73
C VAL A 160 -34.45 -11.39 -16.95
N HIS A 161 -33.92 -11.13 -18.14
CA HIS A 161 -34.58 -11.32 -19.44
C HIS A 161 -35.82 -10.43 -19.69
N ASP A 162 -36.13 -9.49 -18.79
CA ASP A 162 -37.23 -8.54 -18.98
C ASP A 162 -36.72 -7.21 -19.56
N ILE A 163 -36.65 -7.16 -20.88
CA ILE A 163 -36.20 -5.97 -21.62
C ILE A 163 -37.14 -4.78 -21.40
N ASP A 164 -38.44 -5.02 -21.23
CA ASP A 164 -39.42 -3.94 -21.05
C ASP A 164 -39.31 -3.31 -19.67
N ALA A 165 -39.08 -4.11 -18.62
CA ALA A 165 -38.73 -3.60 -17.30
C ALA A 165 -37.42 -2.81 -17.32
N LEU A 166 -36.39 -3.31 -18.02
CA LEU A 166 -35.11 -2.61 -18.18
C LEU A 166 -35.27 -1.24 -18.86
N VAL A 167 -36.05 -1.20 -19.94
CA VAL A 167 -36.40 0.06 -20.64
C VAL A 167 -37.19 0.99 -19.74
N GLY A 168 -38.21 0.50 -19.03
CA GLY A 168 -39.05 1.31 -18.15
C GLY A 168 -38.27 1.94 -17.00
N ALA A 169 -37.40 1.17 -16.34
CA ALA A 169 -36.53 1.66 -15.27
C ALA A 169 -35.54 2.72 -15.78
N THR A 170 -34.89 2.45 -16.92
CA THR A 170 -33.96 3.39 -17.54
C THR A 170 -34.66 4.69 -17.96
N ALA A 171 -35.83 4.58 -18.60
CA ALA A 171 -36.64 5.72 -19.00
C ALA A 171 -37.10 6.58 -17.82
N LYS A 172 -37.41 5.96 -16.67
CA LYS A 172 -37.77 6.68 -15.44
C LYS A 172 -36.63 7.57 -14.94
N LEU A 173 -35.38 7.12 -15.00
CA LEU A 173 -34.19 7.92 -14.62
C LEU A 173 -33.84 8.98 -15.68
N ILE A 174 -34.08 8.69 -16.96
CA ILE A 174 -33.90 9.67 -18.04
C ILE A 174 -34.87 10.85 -17.89
N ASN A 175 -36.16 10.56 -17.68
CA ASN A 175 -37.23 11.55 -17.60
C ASN A 175 -37.24 12.39 -16.32
N ASN A 176 -36.56 11.95 -15.26
CA ASN A 176 -36.63 12.59 -13.95
C ASN A 176 -35.23 12.99 -13.45
N PRO A 177 -34.74 14.21 -13.78
CA PRO A 177 -33.43 14.69 -13.38
C PRO A 177 -33.21 14.72 -11.86
N GLU A 178 -34.24 15.09 -11.09
CA GLU A 178 -34.21 15.15 -9.62
C GLU A 178 -34.05 13.76 -9.02
N LEU A 179 -34.79 12.77 -9.52
CA LEU A 179 -34.63 11.38 -9.14
C LEU A 179 -33.23 10.87 -9.48
N ARG A 180 -32.76 11.14 -10.71
CA ARG A 180 -31.42 10.75 -11.17
C ARG A 180 -30.33 11.28 -10.23
N ARG A 181 -30.39 12.57 -9.86
CA ARG A 181 -29.45 13.19 -8.91
C ARG A 181 -29.55 12.62 -7.50
N THR A 182 -30.76 12.35 -7.02
CA THR A 182 -30.99 11.82 -5.66
C THR A 182 -30.45 10.41 -5.54
N VAL A 183 -30.83 9.54 -6.48
CA VAL A 183 -30.38 8.14 -6.52
C VAL A 183 -28.86 8.06 -6.63
N GLY A 184 -28.25 8.83 -7.54
CA GLY A 184 -26.79 8.87 -7.69
C GLY A 184 -26.06 9.33 -6.42
N ARG A 185 -26.62 10.32 -5.71
CA ARG A 185 -26.05 10.79 -4.43
C ARG A 185 -26.12 9.73 -3.34
N ASN A 186 -27.27 9.08 -3.18
CA ASN A 186 -27.48 8.05 -2.18
C ASN A 186 -26.57 6.84 -2.45
N ALA A 187 -26.50 6.42 -3.72
CA ALA A 187 -25.59 5.39 -4.19
C ALA A 187 -24.14 5.69 -3.82
N ARG A 188 -23.66 6.90 -4.15
CA ARG A 188 -22.28 7.32 -3.84
C ARG A 188 -21.98 7.34 -2.35
N GLN A 189 -22.91 7.87 -1.55
CA GLN A 189 -22.74 7.89 -0.11
C GLN A 189 -22.66 6.47 0.46
N PHE A 190 -23.53 5.57 0.00
CA PHE A 190 -23.52 4.18 0.43
C PHE A 190 -22.21 3.46 0.07
N ALA A 191 -21.76 3.59 -1.18
CA ALA A 191 -20.50 2.99 -1.64
C ALA A 191 -19.30 3.53 -0.84
N ARG A 192 -19.26 4.84 -0.58
CA ARG A 192 -18.19 5.46 0.22
C ARG A 192 -18.19 4.99 1.67
N THR A 193 -19.36 4.79 2.27
CA THR A 193 -19.45 4.38 3.68
C THR A 193 -19.13 2.90 3.89
N HIS A 194 -19.51 2.02 2.96
CA HIS A 194 -19.44 0.57 3.18
C HIS A 194 -18.34 -0.14 2.36
N PHE A 195 -17.94 0.42 1.21
CA PHE A 195 -17.06 -0.26 0.25
C PHE A 195 -15.74 0.50 0.03
N SER A 196 -15.41 1.51 0.85
CA SER A 196 -14.09 2.14 0.78
C SER A 196 -13.00 1.14 1.18
N ALA A 197 -11.83 1.24 0.54
CA ALA A 197 -10.68 0.40 0.86
C ALA A 197 -10.33 0.43 2.34
N GLU A 198 -10.46 1.59 3.00
CA GLU A 198 -10.23 1.73 4.43
C GLU A 198 -11.26 0.95 5.26
N ASN A 199 -12.55 1.00 4.91
CA ASN A 199 -13.59 0.25 5.63
C ASN A 199 -13.38 -1.26 5.48
N ILE A 200 -13.16 -1.73 4.24
CA ILE A 200 -12.98 -3.16 3.96
C ILE A 200 -11.69 -3.69 4.61
N THR A 201 -10.61 -2.89 4.63
CA THR A 201 -9.38 -3.25 5.35
C THR A 201 -9.65 -3.47 6.83
N ARG A 202 -10.38 -2.55 7.46
CA ARG A 202 -10.78 -2.70 8.87
C ARG A 202 -11.63 -3.95 9.11
N GLU A 203 -12.57 -4.27 8.23
CA GLU A 203 -13.38 -5.50 8.34
C GLU A 203 -12.53 -6.77 8.27
N TYR A 204 -11.49 -6.79 7.42
CA TYR A 204 -10.52 -7.88 7.39
C TYR A 204 -9.67 -7.95 8.67
N GLU A 205 -9.20 -6.82 9.18
CA GLU A 205 -8.44 -6.74 10.43
C GLU A 205 -9.26 -7.31 11.61
N GLU A 206 -10.51 -6.89 11.76
CA GLU A 206 -11.44 -7.40 12.77
C GLU A 206 -11.67 -8.91 12.65
N LEU A 207 -11.85 -9.42 11.42
CA LEU A 207 -11.98 -10.85 11.17
C LEU A 207 -10.72 -11.61 11.58
N TYR A 208 -9.53 -11.08 11.26
CA TYR A 208 -8.27 -11.71 11.64
C TYR A 208 -8.12 -11.79 13.17
N GLU A 209 -8.44 -10.71 13.88
CA GLU A 209 -8.44 -10.71 15.34
C GLU A 209 -9.43 -11.72 15.93
N GLU A 210 -10.63 -11.83 15.36
CA GLU A 210 -11.64 -12.80 15.80
C GLU A 210 -11.16 -14.24 15.61
N VAL A 211 -10.59 -14.56 14.44
CA VAL A 211 -10.07 -15.89 14.14
C VAL A 211 -8.90 -16.25 15.06
N LEU A 212 -7.99 -15.30 15.33
CA LEU A 212 -6.89 -15.49 16.26
C LEU A 212 -7.38 -15.69 17.71
N ARG A 213 -8.45 -15.01 18.12
CA ARG A 213 -9.10 -15.23 19.43
C ARG A 213 -9.69 -16.64 19.56
N ARG A 214 -10.38 -17.14 18.53
CA ARG A 214 -10.99 -18.50 18.55
C ARG A 214 -9.97 -19.63 18.64
N LYS A 215 -8.74 -19.44 18.12
CA LYS A 215 -7.63 -20.40 18.29
C LYS A 215 -7.16 -20.52 19.74
N SER A 216 -7.43 -19.51 20.57
CA SER A 216 -7.02 -19.44 21.98
C SER A 216 -8.03 -20.06 22.95
N GLY A 217 -8.93 -20.94 22.48
CA GLY A 217 -10.01 -21.60 23.21
C GLY A 217 -9.59 -22.60 24.30
N ASN A 218 -8.58 -22.26 25.11
CA ASN A 218 -8.42 -22.80 26.46
C ASN A 218 -7.73 -21.76 27.37
N SER A 219 -8.46 -20.71 27.75
CA SER A 219 -8.41 -20.11 29.10
C SER A 219 -9.39 -18.93 29.22
N ALA A 220 -10.31 -19.10 30.18
CA ALA A 220 -11.02 -18.12 31.00
C ALA A 220 -11.37 -16.74 30.42
N ALA A 221 -12.68 -16.46 30.47
CA ALA A 221 -13.24 -15.12 30.43
C ALA A 221 -12.47 -14.14 31.32
N LEU A 222 -12.05 -13.01 30.73
CA LEU A 222 -11.72 -11.78 31.43
C LEU A 222 -11.98 -10.62 30.45
N GLN A 223 -12.93 -9.77 30.84
CA GLN A 223 -13.06 -8.32 30.64
C GLN A 223 -12.47 -7.71 29.36
N VAL A 224 -13.23 -6.85 28.67
CA VAL A 224 -12.70 -5.96 27.61
C VAL A 224 -11.42 -5.32 28.12
N PRO A 225 -10.23 -5.71 27.62
CA PRO A 225 -9.03 -5.02 28.00
C PRO A 225 -9.10 -3.70 27.26
N VAL A 226 -9.03 -2.59 28.00
CA VAL A 226 -8.21 -1.49 27.49
C VAL A 226 -6.87 -2.15 27.24
N THR A 227 -6.55 -2.51 25.99
CA THR A 227 -5.29 -3.19 25.68
C THR A 227 -4.20 -2.27 26.22
N PRO A 228 -3.43 -2.67 27.25
CA PRO A 228 -2.34 -1.83 27.71
C PRO A 228 -1.43 -1.65 26.49
N LYS A 229 -1.15 -0.39 26.14
CA LYS A 229 -0.24 -0.09 25.04
C LYS A 229 1.02 -0.93 25.21
N THR A 230 1.45 -1.62 24.16
CA THR A 230 2.69 -2.37 24.22
C THR A 230 3.82 -1.36 24.38
N ARG A 231 4.54 -1.42 25.50
CA ARG A 231 5.63 -0.50 25.80
C ARG A 231 6.92 -1.02 25.20
N VAL A 232 7.40 -0.35 24.17
CA VAL A 232 8.61 -0.74 23.43
C VAL A 232 9.71 0.26 23.71
N SER A 233 10.83 -0.22 24.24
CA SER A 233 12.04 0.58 24.35
C SER A 233 12.98 0.26 23.19
N ILE A 234 13.09 1.21 22.26
CA ILE A 234 14.01 1.12 21.13
C ILE A 234 15.40 1.57 21.57
N VAL A 235 16.38 0.71 21.34
CA VAL A 235 17.80 1.01 21.53
C VAL A 235 18.45 1.11 20.16
N GLY A 236 19.07 2.25 19.83
CA GLY A 236 19.70 2.41 18.52
C GLY A 236 20.55 3.68 18.36
N PRO A 237 21.10 3.93 17.15
CA PRO A 237 21.95 5.08 16.88
C PRO A 237 21.22 6.40 17.13
N SER A 238 21.95 7.42 17.60
CA SER A 238 21.41 8.77 17.71
C SER A 238 20.92 9.29 16.35
N LEU A 239 19.89 10.12 16.40
CA LEU A 239 19.28 10.76 15.23
C LEU A 239 20.09 11.96 14.71
N ASN A 240 21.22 12.26 15.36
CA ASN A 240 22.09 13.40 15.01
C ASN A 240 22.92 13.16 13.73
N TYR A 241 23.01 11.91 13.27
CA TYR A 241 23.78 11.53 12.09
C TYR A 241 22.89 10.77 11.12
N VAL A 242 22.94 11.15 9.84
CA VAL A 242 22.19 10.46 8.78
C VAL A 242 22.95 9.19 8.39
N GLY A 243 22.36 8.04 8.69
CA GLY A 243 22.88 6.72 8.35
C GLY A 243 21.74 5.73 8.17
N GLY A 244 22.00 4.61 7.49
CA GLY A 244 20.95 3.65 7.13
C GLY A 244 20.11 3.17 8.33
N GLN A 245 20.75 2.90 9.48
CA GLN A 245 20.01 2.49 10.69
C GLN A 245 19.28 3.66 11.37
N SER A 246 19.85 4.87 11.41
CA SER A 246 19.19 6.01 12.06
C SER A 246 17.98 6.51 11.27
N VAL A 247 18.02 6.45 9.94
CA VAL A 247 16.85 6.73 9.07
C VAL A 247 15.73 5.73 9.35
N GLN A 248 16.04 4.44 9.42
CA GLN A 248 15.05 3.41 9.70
C GLN A 248 14.45 3.53 11.11
N LEU A 249 15.28 3.87 12.09
CA LEU A 249 14.84 4.12 13.46
C LEU A 249 13.94 5.35 13.55
N ASP A 250 14.31 6.47 12.91
CA ASP A 250 13.51 7.70 12.89
C ASP A 250 12.13 7.46 12.24
N LEU A 251 12.10 6.78 11.09
CA LEU A 251 10.85 6.42 10.44
C LEU A 251 9.98 5.55 11.36
N LEU A 252 10.55 4.55 12.02
CA LEU A 252 9.81 3.69 12.95
C LEU A 252 9.26 4.48 14.14
N LEU A 253 10.06 5.38 14.74
CA LEU A 253 9.62 6.24 15.83
C LEU A 253 8.46 7.16 15.42
N ARG A 254 8.52 7.78 14.24
CA ARG A 254 7.45 8.65 13.74
C ARG A 254 6.13 7.90 13.53
N HIS A 255 6.19 6.69 12.97
CA HIS A 255 4.99 5.87 12.77
C HIS A 255 4.41 5.39 14.11
N TRP A 256 5.26 5.04 15.08
CA TRP A 256 4.79 4.59 16.39
C TRP A 256 4.35 5.73 17.32
N ALA A 257 4.83 6.95 17.12
CA ALA A 257 4.39 8.11 17.90
C ALA A 257 2.88 8.39 17.78
N VAL A 258 2.27 7.99 16.66
CA VAL A 258 0.84 8.17 16.38
C VAL A 258 0.04 6.86 16.46
N HIS A 259 0.69 5.74 16.79
CA HIS A 259 0.03 4.44 16.83
C HIS A 259 -0.80 4.28 18.12
N PRO A 260 -2.08 3.86 18.06
CA PRO A 260 -2.95 3.79 19.24
C PRO A 260 -2.44 2.80 20.29
N ASP A 261 -1.87 1.67 19.87
CA ASP A 261 -1.55 0.54 20.76
C ASP A 261 -0.07 0.41 21.16
N ILE A 262 0.80 1.33 20.72
CA ILE A 262 2.24 1.26 21.00
C ILE A 262 2.66 2.50 21.78
N GLU A 263 3.37 2.30 22.88
CA GLU A 263 4.07 3.36 23.59
C GLU A 263 5.56 3.15 23.41
N VAL A 264 6.26 4.15 22.88
CA VAL A 264 7.67 4.00 22.51
C VAL A 264 8.57 4.89 23.34
N THR A 265 9.65 4.29 23.88
CA THR A 265 10.75 5.02 24.51
C THR A 265 12.03 4.83 23.70
N PHE A 266 12.73 5.91 23.38
CA PHE A 266 13.99 5.86 22.64
C PHE A 266 15.20 5.97 23.57
N ILE A 267 16.16 5.05 23.42
CA ILE A 267 17.41 5.00 24.15
C ILE A 267 18.58 5.06 23.15
N PRO A 268 19.25 6.22 23.01
CA PRO A 268 20.40 6.33 22.12
C PRO A 268 21.58 5.54 22.65
N VAL A 269 22.24 4.77 21.78
CA VAL A 269 23.51 4.07 22.10
C VAL A 269 24.67 5.03 22.35
N ASP A 270 24.54 6.25 21.84
CA ASP A 270 25.54 7.30 21.92
C ASP A 270 24.99 8.60 22.54
N PRO A 271 24.60 8.58 23.83
CA PRO A 271 23.99 9.73 24.47
C PRO A 271 24.86 10.98 24.42
N GLU A 272 24.18 12.13 24.47
CA GLU A 272 24.80 13.44 24.60
C GLU A 272 25.52 13.58 25.94
N PHE A 273 26.70 14.19 25.94
CA PHE A 273 27.39 14.50 27.18
C PHE A 273 26.77 15.73 27.85
N PRO A 274 26.70 15.76 29.20
CA PRO A 274 26.38 16.97 29.95
C PRO A 274 27.30 18.12 29.53
N PRO A 275 26.87 19.39 29.64
CA PRO A 275 27.64 20.55 29.16
C PRO A 275 29.11 20.57 29.58
N GLY A 276 29.43 20.20 30.83
CA GLY A 276 30.79 20.15 31.36
C GLY A 276 31.71 19.04 30.81
N LEU A 277 31.16 18.05 30.11
CA LEU A 277 31.90 16.91 29.54
C LEU A 277 31.92 16.89 28.00
N ARG A 278 31.43 17.95 27.34
CA ARG A 278 31.37 18.01 25.87
C ARG A 278 32.75 17.97 25.19
N TRP A 279 33.81 18.42 25.87
CA TRP A 279 35.18 18.36 25.36
C TRP A 279 35.64 16.92 25.07
N VAL A 280 35.10 15.95 25.80
CA VAL A 280 35.43 14.52 25.64
C VAL A 280 35.08 14.00 24.24
N LYS A 281 34.12 14.62 23.52
CA LYS A 281 33.78 14.25 22.13
C LYS A 281 35.00 14.28 21.19
N ARG A 282 36.01 15.10 21.49
CA ARG A 282 37.20 15.32 20.65
C ARG A 282 38.29 14.26 20.78
N VAL A 283 38.22 13.38 21.78
CA VAL A 283 39.25 12.37 22.06
C VAL A 283 38.73 10.97 21.71
N PRO A 284 39.23 10.31 20.64
CA PRO A 284 38.89 8.94 20.30
C PRO A 284 39.19 7.98 21.46
N GLY A 285 38.35 6.95 21.66
CA GLY A 285 38.49 6.00 22.78
C GLY A 285 37.98 6.53 24.12
N LEU A 286 38.46 7.69 24.58
CA LEU A 286 38.00 8.32 25.82
C LEU A 286 36.50 8.64 25.77
N ARG A 287 36.01 9.12 24.61
CA ARG A 287 34.58 9.33 24.38
C ARG A 287 33.74 8.06 24.54
N THR A 288 34.26 6.89 24.20
CA THR A 288 33.52 5.63 24.33
C THR A 288 33.44 5.24 25.80
N ILE A 289 34.57 5.28 26.50
CA ILE A 289 34.67 4.92 27.93
C ILE A 289 33.77 5.80 28.79
N VAL A 290 33.85 7.13 28.62
CA VAL A 290 33.07 8.07 29.42
C VAL A 290 31.58 7.98 29.11
N ARG A 291 31.20 7.56 27.89
CA ARG A 291 29.80 7.43 27.45
C ARG A 291 29.13 6.16 27.92
N THR A 292 29.88 5.07 28.12
CA THR A 292 29.34 3.78 28.56
C THR A 292 28.50 3.88 29.84
N PRO A 293 28.94 4.56 30.93
CA PRO A 293 28.12 4.72 32.13
C PRO A 293 26.78 5.43 31.87
N PHE A 294 26.78 6.49 31.05
CA PHE A 294 25.54 7.20 30.69
C PHE A 294 24.60 6.33 29.86
N TYR A 295 25.14 5.56 28.92
CA TYR A 295 24.37 4.61 28.13
C TYR A 295 23.77 3.51 29.00
N VAL A 296 24.55 2.90 29.90
CA VAL A 296 24.06 1.86 30.83
C VAL A 296 23.01 2.41 31.79
N ALA A 297 23.19 3.63 32.30
CA ALA A 297 22.16 4.30 33.11
C ALA A 297 20.88 4.58 32.31
N GLY A 298 21.01 4.98 31.04
CA GLY A 298 19.91 5.16 30.10
C GLY A 298 19.15 3.87 29.83
N LEU A 299 19.86 2.77 29.58
CA LEU A 299 19.28 1.42 29.46
C LEU A 299 18.49 1.05 30.72
N TRP A 300 19.09 1.24 31.90
CA TRP A 300 18.44 0.86 33.16
C TRP A 300 17.16 1.65 33.42
N ARG A 301 17.13 2.95 33.10
CA ARG A 301 15.93 3.79 33.23
C ARG A 301 14.90 3.44 32.16
N GLY A 302 15.29 3.47 30.89
CA GLY A 302 14.38 3.30 29.76
C GLY A 302 13.82 1.89 29.61
N LEU A 303 14.45 0.87 30.19
CA LEU A 303 13.92 -0.50 30.21
C LEU A 303 13.06 -0.80 31.44
N GLY A 304 12.84 0.15 32.35
CA GLY A 304 12.07 -0.10 33.57
C GLY A 304 10.64 -0.54 33.29
N ASP A 305 9.94 0.30 32.53
CA ASP A 305 8.51 0.12 32.22
C ASP A 305 8.27 -0.51 30.85
N ALA A 306 9.32 -0.92 30.13
CA ALA A 306 9.16 -1.59 28.84
C ALA A 306 8.58 -3.00 28.99
N ASP A 307 7.85 -3.47 27.99
CA ASP A 307 7.50 -4.89 27.81
C ASP A 307 8.53 -5.58 26.88
N LEU A 308 9.03 -4.83 25.89
CA LEU A 308 9.97 -5.28 24.86
C LEU A 308 11.14 -4.31 24.69
N ALA A 309 12.35 -4.85 24.61
CA ALA A 309 13.54 -4.14 24.15
C ALA A 309 13.77 -4.43 22.65
N HIS A 310 13.65 -3.41 21.81
CA HIS A 310 13.93 -3.49 20.37
C HIS A 310 15.31 -2.89 20.09
N ILE A 311 16.29 -3.72 19.78
CA ILE A 311 17.71 -3.38 19.79
C ILE A 311 18.24 -3.37 18.36
N PHE A 312 18.58 -2.19 17.84
CA PHE A 312 19.31 -2.05 16.57
C PHE A 312 20.76 -2.48 16.74
N SER A 313 21.25 -3.25 15.78
CA SER A 313 22.55 -3.90 15.84
C SER A 313 23.33 -3.77 14.54
N ALA A 314 24.65 -3.61 14.69
CA ALA A 314 25.63 -3.66 13.61
C ALA A 314 26.71 -4.73 13.90
N SER A 315 27.62 -4.94 12.96
CA SER A 315 28.72 -5.92 13.08
C SER A 315 29.91 -5.41 13.92
N TYR A 316 30.79 -6.34 14.28
CA TYR A 316 32.09 -6.14 14.92
C TYR A 316 32.02 -5.55 16.33
N SER A 317 32.95 -4.66 16.69
CA SER A 317 33.06 -4.08 18.04
C SER A 317 31.80 -3.33 18.46
N SER A 318 31.05 -2.77 17.51
CA SER A 318 29.76 -2.12 17.76
C SER A 318 28.76 -3.06 18.44
N PHE A 319 28.76 -4.36 18.09
CA PHE A 319 27.90 -5.38 18.70
C PHE A 319 28.15 -5.53 20.21
N LEU A 320 29.42 -5.47 20.61
CA LEU A 320 29.83 -5.61 22.01
C LEU A 320 29.55 -4.34 22.81
N ILE A 321 29.61 -3.18 22.17
CA ILE A 321 29.45 -1.89 22.85
C ILE A 321 27.97 -1.51 23.00
N ALA A 322 27.12 -1.81 22.00
CA ALA A 322 25.74 -1.35 21.97
C ALA A 322 24.72 -2.49 22.20
N PRO A 323 24.55 -3.47 21.29
CA PRO A 323 23.58 -4.57 21.46
C PRO A 323 23.80 -5.44 22.70
N THR A 324 25.05 -5.77 23.04
CA THR A 324 25.34 -6.70 24.14
C THR A 324 24.91 -6.13 25.51
N PRO A 325 25.27 -4.88 25.89
CA PRO A 325 24.77 -4.29 27.13
C PRO A 325 23.24 -4.11 27.14
N ALA A 326 22.62 -3.76 26.01
CA ALA A 326 21.17 -3.63 25.91
C ALA A 326 20.46 -4.96 26.17
N PHE A 327 20.96 -6.04 25.55
CA PHE A 327 20.47 -7.40 25.79
C PHE A 327 20.61 -7.81 27.26
N LEU A 328 21.78 -7.57 27.87
CA LEU A 328 22.00 -7.91 29.28
C LEU A 328 21.08 -7.12 30.21
N ALA A 329 20.92 -5.81 29.98
CA ALA A 329 20.02 -4.98 30.77
C ALA A 329 18.55 -5.44 30.62
N ALA A 330 18.11 -5.76 29.40
CA ALA A 330 16.77 -6.30 29.15
C ALA A 330 16.55 -7.64 29.86
N ARG A 331 17.56 -8.54 29.83
CA ARG A 331 17.54 -9.83 30.54
C ARG A 331 17.41 -9.67 32.05
N LEU A 332 18.23 -8.80 32.65
CA LEU A 332 18.19 -8.51 34.09
C LEU A 332 16.86 -7.89 34.53
N ARG A 333 16.16 -7.22 33.61
CA ARG A 333 14.84 -6.61 33.81
C ARG A 333 13.68 -7.53 33.39
N ALA A 334 13.96 -8.79 33.03
CA ALA A 334 12.98 -9.78 32.55
C ALA A 334 12.14 -9.30 31.33
N LYS A 335 12.75 -8.52 30.43
CA LYS A 335 12.09 -8.00 29.23
C LYS A 335 12.31 -8.90 28.02
N LYS A 336 11.33 -8.94 27.12
CA LYS A 336 11.50 -9.59 25.81
C LYS A 336 12.52 -8.82 24.98
N THR A 337 13.23 -9.53 24.10
CA THR A 337 14.33 -8.97 23.30
C THR A 337 14.15 -9.26 21.82
N LEU A 338 14.02 -8.20 21.03
CA LEU A 338 14.04 -8.23 19.58
C LEU A 338 15.32 -7.57 19.09
N VAL A 339 16.18 -8.30 18.38
CA VAL A 339 17.39 -7.73 17.77
C VAL A 339 17.14 -7.47 16.30
N HIS A 340 17.22 -6.19 15.92
CA HIS A 340 17.17 -5.74 14.54
C HIS A 340 18.59 -5.60 13.99
N TYR A 341 19.01 -6.58 13.20
CA TYR A 341 20.40 -6.70 12.76
C TYR A 341 20.59 -6.16 11.34
N HIS A 342 21.39 -5.10 11.19
CA HIS A 342 21.74 -4.48 9.91
C HIS A 342 23.25 -4.44 9.70
N SER A 343 23.78 -5.35 8.89
CA SER A 343 25.15 -5.25 8.38
C SER A 343 25.41 -6.23 7.24
N GLY A 344 26.04 -5.78 6.15
CA GLY A 344 26.50 -6.67 5.07
C GLY A 344 27.62 -7.63 5.51
N GLU A 345 28.31 -7.31 6.60
CA GLU A 345 29.44 -8.04 7.16
C GLU A 345 29.03 -9.16 8.13
N ALA A 346 27.73 -9.49 8.17
CA ALA A 346 27.16 -10.41 9.15
C ALA A 346 27.88 -11.77 9.17
N ARG A 347 28.21 -12.34 8.00
CA ARG A 347 28.85 -13.66 7.90
C ARG A 347 30.23 -13.66 8.55
N ASP A 348 31.06 -12.68 8.21
CA ASP A 348 32.41 -12.55 8.78
C ASP A 348 32.35 -12.27 10.29
N HIS A 349 31.47 -11.36 10.69
CA HIS A 349 31.28 -11.03 12.10
C HIS A 349 30.84 -12.24 12.92
N LEU A 350 29.81 -12.97 12.47
CA LEU A 350 29.29 -14.14 13.16
C LEU A 350 30.33 -15.26 13.19
N ARG A 351 31.18 -15.39 12.18
CA ARG A 351 32.30 -16.34 12.18
C ARG A 351 33.31 -16.02 13.29
N LYS A 352 33.70 -14.74 13.41
CA LYS A 352 34.73 -14.26 14.35
C LYS A 352 34.23 -14.13 15.79
N SER A 353 32.98 -13.74 16.02
CA SER A 353 32.48 -13.38 17.35
C SER A 353 31.67 -14.50 18.02
N ARG A 354 32.29 -15.22 18.95
CA ARG A 354 31.59 -16.18 19.82
C ARG A 354 30.53 -15.51 20.69
N ILE A 355 30.81 -14.29 21.17
CA ILE A 355 29.90 -13.51 22.02
C ILE A 355 28.65 -13.11 21.23
N ALA A 356 28.79 -12.66 19.99
CA ALA A 356 27.64 -12.31 19.16
C ALA A 356 26.72 -13.50 18.95
N ARG A 357 27.27 -14.68 18.61
CA ARG A 357 26.48 -15.92 18.51
C ARG A 357 25.83 -16.31 19.84
N PHE A 358 26.52 -16.12 20.96
CA PHE A 358 25.98 -16.42 22.29
C PHE A 358 24.76 -15.54 22.63
N VAL A 359 24.85 -14.24 22.37
CA VAL A 359 23.78 -13.26 22.59
C VAL A 359 22.62 -13.53 21.64
N LEU A 360 22.89 -13.67 20.35
CA LEU A 360 21.85 -13.88 19.32
C LEU A 360 21.11 -15.21 19.49
N ARG A 361 21.75 -16.28 19.96
CA ARG A 361 21.03 -17.52 20.31
C ARG A 361 20.04 -17.36 21.47
N ARG A 362 20.26 -16.33 22.27
CA ARG A 362 19.51 -16.12 23.49
C ARG A 362 18.44 -15.08 23.35
N VAL A 363 18.49 -14.18 22.38
CA VAL A 363 17.42 -13.19 22.18
C VAL A 363 16.11 -13.87 21.79
N ASP A 364 14.98 -13.24 22.11
CA ASP A 364 13.67 -13.85 21.85
C ASP A 364 13.37 -13.87 20.34
N GLN A 365 13.80 -12.85 19.60
CA GLN A 365 13.61 -12.78 18.15
C GLN A 365 14.74 -12.00 17.46
N ILE A 366 15.09 -12.41 16.23
CA ILE A 366 16.03 -11.71 15.36
C ILE A 366 15.31 -11.29 14.08
N VAL A 367 15.44 -10.03 13.70
CA VAL A 367 14.91 -9.51 12.43
C VAL A 367 16.01 -8.86 11.61
N THR A 368 15.91 -8.96 10.29
CA THR A 368 16.92 -8.48 9.34
C THR A 368 16.26 -7.84 8.11
N PRO A 369 16.90 -6.88 7.43
CA PRO A 369 16.31 -6.17 6.29
C PRO A 369 16.15 -7.02 5.01
N SER A 370 16.72 -8.23 4.95
CA SER A 370 16.75 -9.00 3.70
C SER A 370 16.81 -10.51 3.89
N ALA A 371 16.26 -11.25 2.93
CA ALA A 371 16.37 -12.70 2.86
C ALA A 371 17.82 -13.20 2.75
N TYR A 372 18.75 -12.36 2.24
CA TYR A 372 20.18 -12.68 2.25
C TYR A 372 20.70 -12.86 3.68
N LEU A 373 20.38 -11.93 4.59
CA LEU A 373 20.82 -12.02 5.98
C LEU A 373 20.16 -13.19 6.71
N VAL A 374 18.89 -13.48 6.42
CA VAL A 374 18.24 -14.70 6.93
C VAL A 374 19.04 -15.96 6.56
N LYS A 375 19.53 -16.08 5.32
CA LYS A 375 20.38 -17.20 4.89
C LYS A 375 21.71 -17.22 5.65
N VAL A 376 22.37 -16.06 5.80
CA VAL A 376 23.61 -15.94 6.58
C VAL A 376 23.40 -16.40 8.03
N PHE A 377 22.34 -15.97 8.70
CA PHE A 377 22.06 -16.37 10.08
C PHE A 377 21.80 -17.88 10.21
N ARG A 378 21.12 -18.48 9.23
CA ARG A 378 20.88 -19.92 9.16
C ARG A 378 22.17 -20.74 9.10
N GLU A 379 23.22 -20.25 8.42
CA GLU A 379 24.56 -20.89 8.39
C GLU A 379 25.16 -21.05 9.80
N PHE A 380 24.75 -20.23 10.76
CA PHE A 380 25.22 -20.29 12.16
C PHE A 380 24.20 -20.92 13.13
N GLY A 381 23.12 -21.51 12.61
CA GLY A 381 22.03 -22.10 13.39
C GLY A 381 21.19 -21.06 14.13
N LEU A 382 21.06 -19.86 13.57
CA LEU A 382 20.22 -18.79 14.10
C LEU A 382 18.97 -18.62 13.25
N THR A 383 17.81 -18.52 13.89
CA THR A 383 16.54 -18.21 13.22
C THR A 383 16.37 -16.69 13.19
N ALA A 384 16.11 -16.15 12.00
CA ALA A 384 15.85 -14.73 11.80
C ALA A 384 14.71 -14.55 10.78
N GLU A 385 13.96 -13.46 10.92
CA GLU A 385 12.88 -13.09 10.01
C GLU A 385 13.28 -11.88 9.14
N PRO A 386 12.83 -11.85 7.87
CA PRO A 386 13.03 -10.67 7.03
C PRO A 386 11.95 -9.62 7.34
N ILE A 387 12.37 -8.43 7.76
CA ILE A 387 11.52 -7.23 7.84
C ILE A 387 12.16 -6.17 6.94
N PRO A 388 11.56 -5.82 5.79
CA PRO A 388 12.15 -4.86 4.87
C PRO A 388 12.24 -3.47 5.51
N ASN A 389 13.17 -2.67 5.00
CA ASN A 389 13.31 -1.28 5.41
C ASN A 389 12.06 -0.46 5.01
N ILE A 390 11.66 0.45 5.89
CA ILE A 390 10.61 1.45 5.65
C ILE A 390 11.09 2.44 4.60
N VAL A 391 10.21 2.75 3.64
CA VAL A 391 10.39 3.81 2.65
C VAL A 391 9.33 4.87 2.90
N ASP A 392 9.76 6.11 3.11
CA ASP A 392 8.85 7.25 3.26
C ASP A 392 8.36 7.72 1.89
N LEU A 393 7.19 7.24 1.48
CA LEU A 393 6.61 7.56 0.18
C LEU A 393 6.31 9.06 0.02
N SER A 394 6.16 9.82 1.10
CA SER A 394 5.92 11.27 1.01
C SER A 394 7.14 12.03 0.45
N GLN A 395 8.34 11.46 0.56
CA GLN A 395 9.57 12.03 0.01
C GLN A 395 9.79 11.68 -1.47
N PHE A 396 9.03 10.72 -2.01
CA PHE A 396 9.23 10.21 -3.36
C PHE A 396 7.97 10.42 -4.20
N GLN A 397 8.03 11.37 -5.12
CA GLN A 397 7.03 11.50 -6.17
C GLN A 397 7.54 10.82 -7.44
N PHE A 398 6.74 9.90 -7.98
CA PHE A 398 7.04 9.34 -9.29
C PHE A 398 6.97 10.45 -10.34
N ARG A 399 8.03 10.56 -11.14
CA ARG A 399 8.11 11.47 -12.27
C ARG A 399 8.43 10.69 -13.52
N GLU A 400 7.50 10.66 -14.46
CA GLU A 400 7.76 10.16 -15.80
C GLU A 400 8.78 11.08 -16.48
N ARG A 401 9.85 10.49 -16.99
CA ARG A 401 10.95 11.23 -17.63
C ARG A 401 10.74 11.21 -19.13
N ASN A 402 10.15 12.27 -19.67
CA ASN A 402 9.99 12.46 -21.11
C ASN A 402 10.36 13.90 -21.52
N PRO A 403 11.40 14.12 -22.35
CA PRO A 403 12.31 13.11 -22.92
C PRO A 403 13.31 12.57 -21.88
N LEU A 404 13.86 11.38 -22.12
CA LEU A 404 14.99 10.86 -21.35
C LEU A 404 16.23 11.72 -21.63
N ARG A 405 16.91 12.17 -20.56
CA ARG A 405 18.21 12.85 -20.64
C ARG A 405 19.25 12.00 -19.92
N PRO A 406 20.50 11.90 -20.43
CA PRO A 406 21.56 11.09 -19.83
C PRO A 406 22.18 11.78 -18.60
N HIS A 407 21.36 12.05 -17.59
CA HIS A 407 21.81 12.61 -16.30
C HIS A 407 21.87 11.50 -15.27
N LEU A 408 23.10 11.12 -14.89
CA LEU A 408 23.39 10.07 -13.92
C LEU A 408 23.69 10.68 -12.56
N VAL A 409 23.40 9.92 -11.50
CA VAL A 409 23.69 10.32 -10.12
C VAL A 409 24.30 9.14 -9.37
N CYS A 410 25.39 9.36 -8.65
CA CYS A 410 25.99 8.39 -7.73
C CYS A 410 25.94 8.93 -6.30
N THR A 411 25.10 8.32 -5.45
CA THR A 411 24.87 8.73 -4.06
C THR A 411 25.69 7.89 -3.07
N ARG A 412 27.03 7.97 -3.16
CA ARG A 412 27.96 7.22 -2.30
C ARG A 412 29.01 8.12 -1.68
N GLY A 413 29.44 7.78 -0.47
CA GLY A 413 30.56 8.45 0.20
C GLY A 413 31.89 8.16 -0.49
N PHE A 414 32.87 9.05 -0.32
CA PHE A 414 34.16 8.96 -1.00
C PHE A 414 35.17 8.18 -0.15
N HIS A 415 34.89 6.88 0.02
CA HIS A 415 35.76 5.93 0.72
C HIS A 415 36.29 4.85 -0.23
N PRO A 416 37.46 4.24 0.06
CA PRO A 416 38.09 3.27 -0.84
C PRO A 416 37.19 2.11 -1.28
N TYR A 417 36.34 1.61 -0.38
CA TYR A 417 35.46 0.47 -0.65
C TYR A 417 34.21 0.83 -1.47
N TYR A 418 33.96 2.11 -1.75
CA TYR A 418 32.90 2.54 -2.68
C TYR A 418 33.39 2.71 -4.12
N CYS A 419 34.70 2.56 -4.37
CA CYS A 419 35.30 2.55 -5.72
C CYS A 419 34.84 3.74 -6.59
N MET A 420 34.84 4.95 -6.01
CA MET A 420 34.38 6.16 -6.69
C MET A 420 35.24 6.51 -7.91
N ASP A 421 36.51 6.12 -7.90
CA ASP A 421 37.43 6.23 -9.02
C ASP A 421 36.95 5.43 -10.24
N VAL A 422 36.39 4.24 -10.02
CA VAL A 422 35.80 3.41 -11.08
C VAL A 422 34.58 4.09 -11.67
N VAL A 423 33.73 4.70 -10.84
CA VAL A 423 32.54 5.44 -11.30
C VAL A 423 32.95 6.61 -12.20
N VAL A 424 33.94 7.41 -11.79
CA VAL A 424 34.45 8.53 -12.59
C VAL A 424 35.03 8.06 -13.91
N ARG A 425 35.91 7.05 -13.91
CA ARG A 425 36.51 6.50 -15.14
C ARG A 425 35.48 5.89 -16.08
N ALA A 426 34.50 5.17 -15.54
CA ALA A 426 33.41 4.61 -16.32
C ALA A 426 32.57 5.72 -16.97
N PHE A 427 32.27 6.78 -16.22
CA PHE A 427 31.53 7.92 -16.76
C PHE A 427 32.31 8.68 -17.83
N ALA A 428 33.63 8.83 -17.69
CA ALA A 428 34.47 9.41 -18.76
C ALA A 428 34.38 8.60 -20.06
N ALA A 429 34.21 7.27 -19.99
CA ALA A 429 33.97 6.45 -21.18
C ALA A 429 32.55 6.66 -21.75
N VAL A 430 31.54 6.82 -20.90
CA VAL A 430 30.16 7.14 -21.31
C VAL A 430 30.09 8.49 -22.00
N GLN A 431 30.75 9.52 -21.45
CA GLN A 431 30.71 10.88 -21.97
C GLN A 431 31.37 11.01 -23.36
N LYS A 432 32.32 10.13 -23.69
CA LYS A 432 32.88 10.04 -25.05
C LYS A 432 31.84 9.63 -26.10
N GLN A 433 30.86 8.81 -25.72
CA GLN A 433 29.78 8.36 -26.60
C GLN A 433 28.56 9.30 -26.55
N PHE A 434 28.33 9.92 -25.39
CA PHE A 434 27.21 10.84 -25.14
C PHE A 434 27.74 12.15 -24.54
N PRO A 435 28.21 13.10 -25.38
CA PRO A 435 28.84 14.34 -24.91
C PRO A 435 27.96 15.20 -24.00
N GLU A 436 26.64 15.06 -24.11
CA GLU A 436 25.63 15.75 -23.31
C GLU A 436 25.35 15.08 -21.95
N ALA A 437 25.94 13.91 -21.68
CA ALA A 437 25.76 13.21 -20.42
C ALA A 437 26.41 13.96 -19.25
N THR A 438 25.72 13.93 -18.10
CA THR A 438 26.19 14.52 -16.84
C THR A 438 26.18 13.50 -15.72
N LEU A 439 27.09 13.64 -14.76
CA LEU A 439 27.17 12.80 -13.56
C LEU A 439 27.28 13.68 -12.31
N ASP A 440 26.29 13.54 -11.43
CA ASP A 440 26.37 14.12 -10.09
C ASP A 440 26.93 13.09 -9.11
N LEU A 441 28.05 13.45 -8.45
CA LEU A 441 28.59 12.68 -7.34
C LEU A 441 28.11 13.31 -6.03
N VAL A 442 27.27 12.58 -5.29
CA VAL A 442 26.64 13.04 -4.06
C VAL A 442 27.20 12.26 -2.88
N GLY A 443 28.02 12.94 -2.07
CA GLY A 443 28.66 12.37 -0.90
C GLY A 443 29.87 13.21 -0.47
N GLY A 444 30.61 12.69 0.49
CA GLY A 444 31.90 13.23 0.93
C GLY A 444 32.73 12.11 1.55
N GLY A 445 34.00 12.35 1.81
CA GLY A 445 34.87 11.35 2.40
C GLY A 445 36.35 11.68 2.28
N PRO A 446 37.22 10.85 2.86
CA PRO A 446 38.66 11.09 2.85
C PRO A 446 39.28 11.12 1.46
N LEU A 447 38.66 10.48 0.46
CA LEU A 447 39.13 10.47 -0.93
C LEU A 447 38.60 11.64 -1.78
N GLU A 448 37.95 12.64 -1.16
CA GLU A 448 37.39 13.76 -1.91
C GLU A 448 38.42 14.52 -2.76
N PRO A 449 39.62 14.86 -2.26
CA PRO A 449 40.64 15.53 -3.08
C PRO A 449 41.04 14.72 -4.32
N GLU A 450 41.29 13.42 -4.15
CA GLU A 450 41.71 12.51 -5.22
C GLU A 450 40.62 12.32 -6.27
N ILE A 451 39.35 12.24 -5.84
CA ILE A 451 38.22 12.15 -6.76
C ILE A 451 38.04 13.45 -7.54
N ARG A 452 38.25 14.61 -6.91
CA ARG A 452 38.20 15.91 -7.62
C ARG A 452 39.31 16.04 -8.65
N GLU A 453 40.52 15.61 -8.32
CA GLU A 453 41.64 15.58 -9.26
C GLU A 453 41.36 14.64 -10.44
N LEU A 454 40.82 13.45 -10.17
CA LEU A 454 40.46 12.49 -11.20
C LEU A 454 39.35 12.98 -12.14
N VAL A 455 38.40 13.78 -11.64
CA VAL A 455 37.34 14.42 -12.46
C VAL A 455 37.89 15.55 -13.33
N ALA A 456 38.99 16.19 -12.94
CA ALA A 456 39.61 17.28 -13.69
C ALA A 456 40.52 16.80 -14.84
N GLN A 457 40.90 15.52 -14.84
CA GLN A 457 41.67 14.84 -15.89
C GLN A 457 40.76 14.31 -16.99
#